data_AF-A0A1M5QW22-F1
#
_entry.id   AF-A0A1M5QW22-F1
#
_cell.length_a   1.000
_cell.length_b   1.000
_cell.length_c   1.000
_cell.angle_alpha   90.00
_cell.angle_beta   90.00
_cell.angle_gamma   90.00
#
_symmetry.space_group_name_H-M   'P 1'
#
loop_
_entity.id
_entity.type
_entity.pdbx_description
1 polymer ?
#
loop_
_entity_poly.entity_id
_entity_poly.type
_entity_poly.pdbx_seq_one_letter_code
_entity_poly.pdbx_strand_id
1 'polypeptide(L)'
;MERVTITLIKDVFYFTLLAFLSMKLSILCMLVFTDFTTAESVDYSSLLVQERKTHFVHLLYLVFFSPILETLIFCVFIYSVCQRITENKYIFILCSTLTFSTFHLVKEGHIGFILLYTSFGGLLFSYNYQKQIRRHGKSIAIGTTLFIHAAANLAVNFV
;
A
#
# COMPACT_ATOMS: atom_id res chain seq x y z
N MET A 1 27.16 -22.45 -3.07
CA MET A 1 26.34 -21.39 -3.70
C MET A 1 24.89 -21.81 -3.89
N GLU A 2 24.57 -23.01 -4.39
CA GLU A 2 23.18 -23.45 -4.66
C GLU A 2 22.23 -23.46 -3.44
N ARG A 3 22.70 -23.85 -2.25
CA ARG A 3 21.85 -23.84 -1.04
C ARG A 3 21.35 -22.45 -0.66
N VAL A 4 22.14 -21.40 -0.90
CA VAL A 4 21.75 -20.01 -0.58
C VAL A 4 20.64 -19.54 -1.51
N THR A 5 20.71 -19.91 -2.80
CA THR A 5 19.70 -19.56 -3.80
C THR A 5 18.35 -20.22 -3.51
N ILE A 6 18.36 -21.50 -3.11
CA ILE A 6 17.12 -22.24 -2.81
C ILE A 6 16.43 -21.66 -1.56
N THR A 7 17.18 -21.29 -0.52
CA THR A 7 16.61 -20.66 0.67
C THR A 7 16.02 -19.30 0.33
N LEU A 8 16.73 -18.49 -0.46
CA LEU A 8 16.26 -17.16 -0.88
C LEU A 8 14.96 -17.23 -1.70
N ILE A 9 14.85 -18.21 -2.61
CA ILE A 9 13.63 -18.42 -3.41
C ILE A 9 12.46 -18.83 -2.50
N LYS A 10 12.69 -19.71 -1.53
CA LYS A 10 11.67 -20.12 -0.55
C LYS A 10 11.20 -18.95 0.29
N ASP A 11 12.11 -18.09 0.73
CA ASP A 11 11.79 -16.90 1.50
C ASP A 11 10.96 -15.92 0.67
N VAL A 12 11.39 -15.61 -0.57
CA VAL A 12 10.63 -14.75 -1.49
C VAL A 12 9.22 -15.29 -1.74
N PHE A 13 9.09 -16.60 -1.96
CA PHE A 13 7.79 -17.24 -2.15
C PHE A 13 6.92 -17.14 -0.89
N TYR A 14 7.50 -17.42 0.28
CA TYR A 14 6.82 -17.32 1.57
C TYR A 14 6.33 -15.88 1.85
N PHE A 15 7.14 -14.85 1.58
CA PHE A 15 6.72 -13.45 1.77
C PHE A 15 5.68 -12.99 0.76
N THR A 16 5.79 -13.44 -0.48
CA THR A 16 4.77 -13.17 -1.50
C THR A 16 3.44 -13.79 -1.10
N LEU A 17 3.47 -15.04 -0.61
CA LEU A 17 2.29 -15.73 -0.12
C LEU A 17 1.71 -15.07 1.15
N LEU A 18 2.56 -14.71 2.11
CA LEU A 18 2.14 -14.05 3.34
C LEU A 18 1.52 -12.68 3.06
N ALA A 19 2.09 -11.92 2.13
CA ALA A 19 1.54 -10.63 1.70
C ALA A 19 0.20 -10.80 0.97
N PHE A 20 0.09 -11.80 0.09
CA PHE A 20 -1.18 -12.15 -0.57
C PHE A 20 -2.26 -12.55 0.43
N LEU A 21 -1.93 -13.37 1.43
CA LEU A 21 -2.86 -13.76 2.50
C LEU A 21 -3.24 -12.57 3.39
N SER A 22 -2.28 -11.72 3.73
CA SER A 22 -2.53 -10.48 4.49
C SER A 22 -3.46 -9.53 3.73
N MET A 23 -3.31 -9.46 2.40
CA MET A 23 -4.21 -8.71 1.52
C MET A 23 -5.62 -9.30 1.51
N LYS A 24 -5.76 -10.62 1.36
CA LYS A 24 -7.08 -11.29 1.41
C LYS A 24 -7.77 -11.09 2.76
N LEU A 25 -7.00 -11.14 3.86
CA LEU A 25 -7.50 -10.87 5.19
C LEU A 25 -7.93 -9.40 5.34
N SER A 26 -7.17 -8.45 4.80
CA SER A 26 -7.51 -7.02 4.87
C SER A 26 -8.79 -6.69 4.09
N ILE A 27 -8.98 -7.29 2.91
CA ILE A 27 -10.21 -7.18 2.12
C ILE A 27 -11.39 -7.79 2.90
N LEU A 28 -11.20 -8.98 3.49
CA LEU A 28 -12.22 -9.62 4.31
C LEU A 28 -12.59 -8.75 5.52
N CYS A 29 -11.61 -8.19 6.22
CA CYS A 29 -11.84 -7.26 7.33
C CYS A 29 -12.59 -6.03 6.86
N MET A 30 -12.23 -5.43 5.72
CA MET A 30 -13.01 -4.32 5.15
C MET A 30 -14.44 -4.74 4.85
N LEU A 31 -14.67 -5.87 4.16
CA LEU A 31 -16.03 -6.35 3.87
C LEU A 31 -16.84 -6.55 5.14
N VAL A 32 -16.26 -7.16 6.18
CA VAL A 32 -16.89 -7.35 7.49
C VAL A 32 -17.19 -6.01 8.16
N PHE A 33 -16.25 -5.06 8.15
CA PHE A 33 -16.47 -3.72 8.72
C PHE A 33 -17.54 -2.92 7.95
N THR A 34 -17.58 -3.06 6.63
CA THR A 34 -18.62 -2.45 5.79
C THR A 34 -19.98 -3.07 6.09
N ASP A 35 -20.09 -4.40 6.17
CA ASP A 35 -21.33 -5.10 6.54
C ASP A 35 -21.82 -4.72 7.95
N PHE A 36 -20.91 -4.54 8.92
CA PHE A 36 -21.27 -4.07 10.27
C PHE A 36 -21.70 -2.60 10.31
N THR A 37 -21.31 -1.78 9.33
CA THR A 37 -21.67 -0.36 9.25
C THR A 37 -22.86 -0.10 8.33
N THR A 38 -23.24 -1.05 7.47
CA THR A 38 -24.38 -0.98 6.55
C THR A 38 -25.45 -2.01 6.87
N ALA A 39 -25.91 -2.05 8.13
CA ALA A 39 -27.20 -2.63 8.48
C ALA A 39 -28.35 -1.71 8.02
N GLU A 40 -28.36 -1.38 6.73
CA GLU A 40 -29.50 -0.89 5.93
C GLU A 40 -28.99 -0.81 4.49
N SER A 41 -29.67 -1.52 3.59
CA SER A 41 -29.38 -1.55 2.15
C SER A 41 -29.54 -0.15 1.55
N VAL A 42 -28.46 0.62 1.46
CA VAL A 42 -28.50 1.94 0.85
C VAL A 42 -28.34 1.80 -0.66
N ASP A 43 -29.40 2.21 -1.35
CA ASP A 43 -29.45 2.44 -2.78
C ASP A 43 -28.40 3.50 -3.17
N TYR A 44 -27.39 3.06 -3.94
CA TYR A 44 -26.23 3.86 -4.37
C TYR A 44 -26.61 5.14 -5.11
N SER A 45 -27.84 5.24 -5.65
CA SER A 45 -28.32 6.45 -6.34
C SER A 45 -28.69 7.60 -5.39
N SER A 46 -28.94 7.32 -4.10
CA SER A 46 -29.30 8.33 -3.09
C SER A 46 -28.09 9.08 -2.49
N LEU A 47 -26.86 8.61 -2.73
CA LEU A 47 -25.62 9.28 -2.33
C LEU A 47 -25.26 10.50 -3.21
N LEU A 48 -26.04 10.76 -4.28
CA LEU A 48 -25.83 11.86 -5.22
C LEU A 48 -26.40 13.22 -4.75
N VAL A 49 -27.03 13.31 -3.57
CA VAL A 49 -27.63 14.56 -3.06
C VAL A 49 -26.75 15.26 -1.98
N GLN A 50 -25.48 14.88 -1.80
CA GLN A 50 -24.62 15.39 -0.70
C GLN A 50 -23.30 16.04 -1.15
N GLU A 51 -23.31 16.75 -2.29
CA GLU A 51 -22.11 17.20 -3.03
C GLU A 51 -21.10 18.10 -2.29
N ARG A 52 -21.40 18.68 -1.11
CA ARG A 52 -20.41 19.51 -0.38
C ARG A 52 -19.72 18.83 0.79
N LYS A 53 -20.34 17.80 1.41
CA LYS A 53 -19.72 17.03 2.49
C LYS A 53 -18.87 15.88 1.96
N THR A 54 -19.20 15.34 0.79
CA THR A 54 -18.47 14.25 0.14
C THR A 54 -17.07 14.66 -0.33
N HIS A 55 -16.89 15.87 -0.88
CA HIS A 55 -15.56 16.32 -1.32
C HIS A 55 -14.55 16.46 -0.17
N PHE A 56 -14.96 16.99 0.98
CA PHE A 56 -14.06 17.15 2.13
C PHE A 56 -13.70 15.79 2.76
N VAL A 57 -14.68 14.90 2.94
CA VAL A 57 -14.45 13.54 3.45
C VAL A 57 -13.58 12.73 2.49
N HIS A 58 -13.83 12.86 1.18
CA HIS A 58 -13.01 12.23 0.14
C HIS A 58 -11.57 12.77 0.14
N LEU A 59 -11.38 14.09 0.27
CA LEU A 59 -10.06 14.70 0.38
C LEU A 59 -9.33 14.22 1.63
N LEU A 60 -10.02 14.14 2.78
CA LEU A 60 -9.45 13.61 4.01
C LEU A 60 -9.00 12.15 3.85
N TYR A 61 -9.82 11.33 3.19
CA TYR A 61 -9.47 9.95 2.90
C TYR A 61 -8.24 9.84 1.99
N LEU A 62 -8.22 10.62 0.90
CA LEU A 62 -7.18 10.63 -0.11
C LEU A 62 -5.81 11.10 0.41
N VAL A 63 -5.83 12.11 1.29
CA VAL A 63 -4.62 12.81 1.77
C VAL A 63 -4.10 12.21 3.06
N PHE A 64 -4.97 11.74 3.94
CA PHE A 64 -4.58 11.26 5.27
C PHE A 64 -4.77 9.76 5.41
N PHE A 65 -6.01 9.27 5.34
CA PHE A 65 -6.29 7.89 5.76
C PHE A 65 -5.66 6.81 4.85
N SER A 66 -5.87 6.91 3.53
CA SER A 66 -5.29 5.95 2.57
C SER A 66 -3.75 5.97 2.60
N PRO A 67 -3.08 7.13 2.45
CA PRO A 67 -1.61 7.19 2.52
C PRO A 67 -1.05 6.63 3.82
N ILE A 68 -1.69 6.93 4.97
CA ILE A 68 -1.26 6.42 6.28
C ILE A 68 -1.30 4.90 6.31
N LEU A 69 -2.46 4.29 6.01
CA LEU A 69 -2.62 2.85 6.07
C LEU A 69 -1.70 2.14 5.08
N GLU A 70 -1.65 2.63 3.84
CA GLU A 70 -0.85 2.02 2.79
C GLU A 70 0.65 2.14 3.07
N THR A 71 1.15 3.27 3.57
CA THR A 71 2.58 3.39 3.94
C THR A 71 2.93 2.52 5.15
N LEU A 72 2.03 2.41 6.15
CA LEU A 72 2.26 1.53 7.29
C LEU A 72 2.34 0.05 6.86
N ILE A 73 1.45 -0.39 5.97
CA ILE A 73 1.42 -1.78 5.49
C ILE A 73 2.58 -2.02 4.51
N PHE A 74 2.61 -1.29 3.40
CA PHE A 74 3.47 -1.62 2.27
C PHE A 74 4.92 -1.17 2.46
N CYS A 75 5.20 -0.16 3.31
CA CYS A 75 6.56 0.24 3.64
C CYS A 75 6.99 -0.27 5.01
N VAL A 76 6.31 0.13 6.09
CA VAL A 76 6.81 -0.11 7.47
C VAL A 76 6.76 -1.58 7.86
N PHE A 77 5.62 -2.23 7.66
CA PHE A 77 5.44 -3.63 8.02
C PHE A 77 6.31 -4.53 7.13
N ILE A 78 6.25 -4.36 5.81
CA ILE A 78 7.07 -5.15 4.88
C ILE A 78 8.57 -4.95 5.16
N TYR A 79 9.04 -3.73 5.40
CA TYR A 79 10.43 -3.49 5.80
C TYR A 79 10.79 -4.29 7.06
N SER A 80 9.94 -4.22 8.09
CA SER A 80 10.19 -4.91 9.37
C SER A 80 10.25 -6.43 9.21
N VAL A 81 9.43 -6.99 8.33
CA VAL A 81 9.44 -8.41 7.99
C VAL A 81 10.71 -8.75 7.19
N CYS A 82 11.01 -8.03 6.12
CA CYS A 82 12.19 -8.28 5.29
C CYS A 82 13.50 -8.18 6.08
N GLN A 83 13.65 -7.19 6.96
CA GLN A 83 14.87 -7.01 7.75
C GLN A 83 15.13 -8.15 8.75
N ARG A 84 14.10 -8.93 9.15
CA ARG A 84 14.31 -10.11 9.99
C ARG A 84 14.96 -11.28 9.25
N ILE A 85 15.14 -11.15 7.94
CA ILE A 85 15.39 -12.28 7.03
C ILE A 85 16.58 -11.97 6.15
N THR A 86 16.64 -10.73 5.67
CA THR A 86 17.73 -10.25 4.84
C THR A 86 17.97 -8.76 5.05
N GLU A 87 19.24 -8.39 5.14
CA GLU A 87 19.65 -6.98 5.13
C GLU A 87 19.66 -6.38 3.71
N ASN A 88 19.35 -7.19 2.69
CA ASN A 88 19.36 -6.73 1.30
C ASN A 88 18.19 -5.77 1.03
N LYS A 89 18.53 -4.48 0.96
CA LYS A 89 17.60 -3.38 0.66
C LYS A 89 16.77 -3.58 -0.61
N TYR A 90 17.32 -4.24 -1.63
CA TYR A 90 16.62 -4.42 -2.91
C TYR A 90 15.48 -5.42 -2.79
N ILE A 91 15.59 -6.40 -1.89
CA ILE A 91 14.52 -7.36 -1.61
C ILE A 91 13.33 -6.64 -0.97
N PHE A 92 13.58 -5.79 0.02
CA PHE A 92 12.53 -4.95 0.60
C PHE A 92 11.83 -4.09 -0.47
N ILE A 93 12.60 -3.35 -1.27
CA ILE A 93 12.06 -2.46 -2.32
C ILE A 93 11.19 -3.27 -3.30
N LEU A 94 11.67 -4.43 -3.74
CA LEU A 94 10.94 -5.31 -4.64
C LEU A 94 9.64 -5.82 -4.00
N CYS A 95 9.69 -6.37 -2.80
CA CYS A 95 8.51 -6.88 -2.09
C CYS A 95 7.48 -5.78 -1.84
N SER A 96 7.92 -4.62 -1.38
CA SER A 96 7.05 -3.46 -1.15
C SER A 96 6.38 -3.00 -2.45
N THR A 97 7.14 -2.89 -3.53
CA THR A 97 6.63 -2.48 -4.83
C THR A 97 5.59 -3.46 -5.38
N LEU A 98 5.90 -4.76 -5.37
CA LEU A 98 5.02 -5.80 -5.90
C LEU A 98 3.71 -5.92 -5.10
N THR A 99 3.79 -5.81 -3.78
CA THR A 99 2.60 -5.90 -2.91
C THR A 99 1.72 -4.67 -3.05
N PHE A 100 2.33 -3.48 -3.13
CA PHE A 100 1.60 -2.24 -3.38
C PHE A 100 0.90 -2.24 -4.74
N SER A 101 1.60 -2.66 -5.80
CA SER A 101 1.02 -2.67 -7.15
C SER A 101 -0.06 -3.73 -7.31
N THR A 102 0.13 -4.93 -6.75
CA THR A 102 -0.90 -5.99 -6.79
C THR A 102 -2.13 -5.66 -5.96
N PHE A 103 -2.00 -4.90 -4.86
CA PHE A 103 -3.14 -4.38 -4.11
C PHE A 103 -4.04 -3.51 -4.98
N HIS A 104 -3.45 -2.69 -5.85
CA HIS A 104 -4.19 -1.78 -6.71
C HIS A 104 -4.77 -2.42 -7.98
N LEU A 105 -4.30 -3.62 -8.36
CA LEU A 105 -4.87 -4.39 -9.47
C LEU A 105 -6.33 -4.82 -9.25
N VAL A 106 -6.84 -4.74 -8.02
CA VAL A 106 -8.21 -5.17 -7.66
C VAL A 106 -9.27 -4.13 -8.09
N LYS A 107 -8.86 -2.95 -8.58
CA LYS A 107 -9.78 -1.92 -9.11
C LYS A 107 -10.12 -2.20 -10.59
N GLU A 108 -11.39 -2.10 -10.96
CA GLU A 108 -11.87 -2.31 -12.33
C GLU A 108 -11.31 -1.24 -13.30
N GLY A 109 -10.82 -1.67 -14.48
CA GLY A 109 -10.33 -0.80 -15.56
C GLY A 109 -8.82 -0.86 -15.81
N HIS A 110 -8.41 -0.65 -17.07
CA HIS A 110 -7.02 -0.53 -17.59
C HIS A 110 -5.87 -1.10 -16.72
N ILE A 111 -5.90 -2.41 -16.48
CA ILE A 111 -4.95 -3.19 -15.67
C ILE A 111 -3.48 -2.80 -15.91
N GLY A 112 -3.08 -2.65 -17.18
CA GLY A 112 -1.69 -2.32 -17.54
C GLY A 112 -1.25 -0.94 -17.06
N PHE A 113 -2.10 0.07 -17.21
CA PHE A 113 -1.80 1.43 -16.74
C PHE A 113 -1.77 1.47 -15.22
N ILE A 114 -2.75 0.82 -14.56
CA ILE A 114 -2.80 0.73 -13.10
C ILE A 114 -1.55 0.07 -12.53
N LEU A 115 -1.14 -1.06 -13.10
CA LEU A 115 0.06 -1.76 -12.68
C LEU A 115 1.31 -0.88 -12.83
N LEU A 116 1.42 -0.14 -13.93
CA LEU A 116 2.59 0.69 -14.21
C LEU A 116 2.73 1.84 -13.22
N TYR A 117 1.68 2.67 -13.04
CA TYR A 117 1.79 3.84 -12.15
C TYR A 117 1.90 3.41 -10.68
N THR A 118 1.22 2.33 -10.27
CA THR A 118 1.29 1.83 -8.89
C THR A 118 2.63 1.17 -8.61
N SER A 119 3.23 0.48 -9.59
CA SER A 119 4.60 -0.04 -9.46
C SER A 119 5.61 1.10 -9.33
N PHE A 120 5.44 2.19 -10.09
CA PHE A 120 6.29 3.37 -9.94
C PHE A 120 6.12 4.02 -8.56
N GLY A 121 4.87 4.16 -8.08
CA GLY A 121 4.57 4.65 -6.72
C GLY A 121 5.20 3.79 -5.63
N GLY A 122 4.98 2.48 -5.69
CA GLY A 122 5.57 1.52 -4.74
C GLY A 122 7.10 1.56 -4.73
N LEU A 123 7.73 1.70 -5.90
CA LEU A 123 9.19 1.84 -6.00
C LEU A 123 9.65 3.17 -5.37
N LEU A 124 8.97 4.28 -5.67
CA LEU A 124 9.28 5.59 -5.10
C LEU A 124 9.17 5.59 -3.57
N PHE A 125 8.06 5.07 -3.03
CA PHE A 125 7.78 5.07 -1.59
C PHE A 125 8.76 4.16 -0.84
N SER A 126 8.96 2.94 -1.32
CA SER A 126 9.88 1.99 -0.69
C SER A 126 11.33 2.47 -0.77
N TYR A 127 11.77 3.02 -1.90
CA TYR A 127 13.11 3.60 -2.02
C TYR A 127 13.31 4.79 -1.07
N ASN A 128 12.32 5.69 -0.98
CA ASN A 128 12.36 6.81 -0.03
C ASN A 128 12.48 6.29 1.40
N TYR A 129 11.59 5.38 1.80
CA TYR A 129 11.58 4.82 3.14
C TYR A 129 12.94 4.18 3.49
N GLN A 130 13.50 3.36 2.59
CA GLN A 130 14.80 2.72 2.77
C GLN A 130 15.93 3.74 2.96
N LYS A 131 15.92 4.81 2.16
CA LYS A 131 16.95 5.85 2.22
C LYS A 131 16.87 6.61 3.55
N GLN A 132 15.67 6.94 3.98
CA GLN A 132 15.43 7.78 5.16
C GLN A 132 15.63 6.98 6.45
N ILE A 133 15.18 5.73 6.52
CA ILE A 133 15.35 4.91 7.72
C ILE A 133 16.81 4.65 8.05
N ARG A 134 17.66 4.51 7.01
CA ARG A 134 19.11 4.35 7.17
C ARG A 134 19.83 5.60 7.66
N ARG A 135 19.32 6.79 7.34
CA ARG A 135 20.01 8.07 7.62
C ARG A 135 19.47 8.77 8.86
N HIS A 136 18.18 8.64 9.12
CA HIS A 136 17.45 9.50 10.05
C HIS A 136 16.52 8.72 11.00
N GLY A 137 16.45 7.39 10.86
CA GLY A 137 15.63 6.53 11.71
C GLY A 137 14.15 6.47 11.30
N LYS A 138 13.38 5.68 12.05
CA LYS A 138 12.02 5.25 11.68
C LYS A 138 11.03 6.40 11.58
N SER A 139 11.02 7.32 12.55
CA SER A 139 10.03 8.41 12.60
C SER A 139 10.12 9.34 11.39
N ILE A 140 11.34 9.72 11.01
CA ILE A 140 11.59 10.58 9.85
C ILE A 140 11.24 9.82 8.56
N ALA A 141 11.63 8.55 8.45
CA ALA A 141 11.29 7.73 7.28
C ALA A 141 9.78 7.61 7.05
N ILE A 142 9.02 7.34 8.11
CA ILE A 142 7.55 7.28 8.02
C ILE A 142 7.00 8.64 7.58
N GLY A 143 7.39 9.73 8.26
CA GLY A 143 6.87 11.06 7.96
C GLY A 143 7.15 11.51 6.53
N THR A 144 8.38 11.31 6.03
CA THR A 144 8.73 11.73 4.66
C THR A 144 8.06 10.85 3.61
N THR A 145 7.93 9.54 3.85
CA THR A 145 7.25 8.65 2.90
C THR A 145 5.74 8.96 2.86
N LEU A 146 5.11 9.22 4.00
CA LEU A 146 3.71 9.66 4.07
C LEU A 146 3.47 10.95 3.31
N PHE A 147 4.34 11.94 3.51
CA PHE A 147 4.23 13.22 2.81
C PHE A 147 4.31 13.05 1.29
N ILE A 148 5.30 12.28 0.80
CA ILE A 148 5.45 11.99 -0.63
C ILE A 148 4.25 11.20 -1.15
N HIS A 149 3.72 10.25 -0.38
CA HIS A 149 2.57 9.46 -0.76
C HIS A 149 1.31 10.32 -0.89
N ALA A 150 1.01 11.15 0.12
CA ALA A 150 -0.10 12.09 0.06
C ALA A 150 0.03 13.07 -1.12
N ALA A 151 1.23 13.59 -1.38
CA ALA A 151 1.49 14.46 -2.52
C ALA A 151 1.28 13.74 -3.87
N ALA A 152 1.71 12.48 -3.98
CA ALA A 152 1.48 11.67 -5.17
C ALA A 152 -0.01 11.40 -5.41
N ASN A 153 -0.77 11.09 -4.35
CA ASN A 153 -2.22 10.92 -4.44
C ASN A 153 -2.92 12.21 -4.88
N LEU A 154 -2.52 13.35 -4.34
CA LEU A 154 -3.04 14.64 -4.80
C LEU A 154 -2.71 14.88 -6.28
N ALA A 155 -1.46 14.65 -6.70
CA ALA A 155 -1.07 14.86 -8.10
C ALA A 155 -1.85 13.97 -9.07
N VAL A 156 -2.18 12.73 -8.70
CA VAL A 156 -2.95 11.81 -9.56
C VAL A 156 -4.44 12.16 -9.62
N ASN A 157 -5.01 12.77 -8.57
CA ASN A 157 -6.45 13.03 -8.49
C ASN A 157 -6.85 14.46 -8.88
N PHE A 158 -5.88 15.37 -9.02
CA PHE A 158 -6.09 16.77 -9.40
C PHE A 158 -5.45 17.18 -10.74
N VAL A 159 -4.92 16.20 -11.48
CA VAL A 159 -4.49 16.32 -12.89
C VAL A 159 -5.45 15.50 -13.74
#